data_AF-A0A0C9SCZ7-F1
#
_entry.id   AF-A0A0C9SCZ7-F1
#
_cell.length_a   1.000
_cell.length_b   1.000
_cell.length_c   1.000
_cell.angle_alpha   90.00
_cell.angle_beta   90.00
_cell.angle_gamma   90.00
#
_symmetry.space_group_name_H-M   'P 1'
#
loop_
_entity.id
_entity.type
_entity.pdbx_description
1 polymer ?
#
loop_
_entity_poly.entity_id
_entity_poly.type
_entity_poly.pdbx_seq_one_letter_code
_entity_poly.pdbx_strand_id
1 'polypeptide(L)'
;KLPKTKHTNGYRPLYGGEMAYYDSGNMKKFWLLLPSDIYFQKLNPIKETLAPIFAPTWDKKQVAFAAYNDQLPEKYNGTRGGHSKGILMAGQNGRQGAVWLQHSVPRFVEDLKAGYTYPKSGRENGQLFLCLSLPLISVDTVAQHLQVQAANIYQTNAPDWAKKYQHFWRVLKKNYTRGEKGLKIDILR
;
A
#
# COMPACT_ATOMS: atom_id res chain seq x y z
N LYS A 1 -1.87 10.00 -8.81
CA LYS A 1 -1.43 9.80 -10.22
C LYS A 1 -2.52 10.26 -11.16
N LEU A 2 -2.17 11.07 -12.16
CA LEU A 2 -3.12 11.71 -13.07
C LEU A 2 -3.50 10.77 -14.24
N PRO A 3 -4.70 10.89 -14.82
CA PRO A 3 -5.11 10.10 -15.99
C PRO A 3 -4.33 10.51 -17.25
N LYS A 4 -4.36 9.65 -18.26
CA LYS A 4 -3.94 10.03 -19.60
C LYS A 4 -5.05 10.88 -20.23
N THR A 5 -4.68 11.97 -20.90
CA THR A 5 -5.65 12.87 -21.54
C THR A 5 -5.38 12.97 -23.04
N LYS A 6 -6.43 13.29 -23.80
CA LYS A 6 -6.29 13.66 -25.21
C LYS A 6 -5.65 15.05 -25.30
N HIS A 7 -4.92 15.28 -26.39
CA HIS A 7 -4.46 16.62 -26.71
C HIS A 7 -5.66 17.56 -26.85
N THR A 8 -5.62 18.69 -26.14
CA THR A 8 -6.66 19.73 -26.17
C THR A 8 -5.95 21.07 -26.24
N ASN A 9 -6.33 21.91 -27.20
CA ASN A 9 -5.68 23.21 -27.39
C ASN A 9 -5.75 24.06 -26.11
N GLY A 10 -4.62 24.67 -25.74
CA GLY A 10 -4.49 25.48 -24.52
C GLY A 10 -4.27 24.68 -23.23
N TYR A 11 -4.29 23.35 -23.28
CA TYR A 11 -4.04 22.49 -22.12
C TYR A 11 -2.83 21.59 -22.34
N ARG A 12 -2.03 21.42 -21.29
CA ARG A 12 -0.95 20.43 -21.29
C ARG A 12 -1.55 19.02 -21.33
N PRO A 13 -1.22 18.19 -22.35
CA PRO A 13 -1.63 16.79 -22.35
C PRO A 13 -0.92 16.02 -21.24
N LEU A 14 -1.62 15.03 -20.67
CA LEU A 14 -1.09 14.13 -19.65
C LEU A 14 -0.89 12.75 -20.25
N TYR A 15 0.27 12.15 -19.97
CA TYR A 15 0.66 10.85 -20.49
C TYR A 15 0.20 9.68 -19.62
N GLY A 16 -0.44 9.97 -18.50
CA GLY A 16 -1.01 8.97 -17.61
C GLY A 16 0.01 8.35 -16.68
N GLY A 17 0.97 9.14 -16.22
CA GLY A 17 1.92 8.72 -15.20
C GLY A 17 2.41 9.86 -14.31
N GLU A 18 2.07 11.10 -14.65
CA GLU A 18 2.28 12.28 -13.84
C GLU A 18 1.65 12.14 -12.44
N MET A 19 2.32 12.69 -11.45
CA MET A 19 1.91 12.61 -10.05
C MET A 19 1.72 13.99 -9.45
N ALA A 20 0.51 14.28 -9.00
CA ALA A 20 0.27 15.31 -8.00
C ALA A 20 0.51 14.69 -6.61
N TYR A 21 1.28 15.38 -5.76
CA TYR A 21 1.72 14.89 -4.46
C TYR A 21 1.52 15.94 -3.36
N TYR A 22 1.18 15.47 -2.17
CA TYR A 22 1.03 16.27 -0.97
C TYR A 22 1.41 15.41 0.23
N ASP A 23 2.12 15.99 1.20
CA ASP A 23 2.43 15.37 2.48
C ASP A 23 2.32 16.38 3.63
N SER A 24 2.43 15.88 4.86
CA SER A 24 2.35 16.68 6.07
C SER A 24 3.54 17.65 6.26
N GLY A 25 4.65 17.44 5.56
CA GLY A 25 5.81 18.34 5.59
C GLY A 25 5.67 19.52 4.61
N ASN A 26 4.73 19.46 3.68
CA ASN A 26 4.54 20.50 2.68
C ASN A 26 3.90 21.77 3.27
N MET A 27 4.74 22.78 3.51
CA MET A 27 4.32 24.09 4.02
C MET A 27 3.49 24.91 3.03
N LYS A 28 3.53 24.58 1.73
CA LYS A 28 2.94 25.41 0.67
C LYS A 28 1.41 25.27 0.56
N LYS A 29 0.78 24.36 1.33
CA LYS A 29 -0.69 24.11 1.35
C LYS A 29 -1.35 23.81 -0.01
N PHE A 30 -0.57 23.46 -1.04
CA PHE A 30 -1.07 23.02 -2.34
C PHE A 30 -0.36 21.75 -2.82
N TRP A 31 -1.01 21.04 -3.75
CA TRP A 31 -0.46 19.83 -4.37
C TRP A 31 0.69 20.17 -5.32
N LEU A 32 1.81 19.48 -5.17
CA LEU A 32 2.99 19.62 -6.02
C LEU A 32 2.87 18.66 -7.20
N LEU A 33 3.00 19.17 -8.42
CA LEU A 33 3.24 18.32 -9.58
C LEU A 33 4.69 17.85 -9.53
N LEU A 34 4.90 16.54 -9.34
CA LEU A 34 6.24 15.97 -9.25
C LEU A 34 6.93 15.97 -10.62
N PRO A 35 8.26 16.15 -10.66
CA PRO A 35 9.05 16.09 -11.90
C PRO A 35 9.24 14.66 -12.41
N SER A 36 8.82 13.64 -11.65
CA SER A 36 8.95 12.23 -12.00
C SER A 36 7.59 11.57 -12.19
N ASP A 37 7.60 10.52 -13.00
CA ASP A 37 6.45 9.70 -13.36
C ASP A 37 6.33 8.49 -12.43
N ILE A 38 5.11 8.00 -12.18
CA ILE A 38 4.85 6.79 -11.41
C ILE A 38 5.53 5.54 -11.98
N TYR A 39 5.86 5.52 -13.27
CA TYR A 39 6.59 4.43 -13.93
C TYR A 39 8.11 4.49 -13.67
N PHE A 40 8.65 5.61 -13.18
CA PHE A 40 10.07 5.76 -12.86
C PHE A 40 10.34 5.59 -11.37
N GLN A 41 11.54 5.11 -11.04
CA GLN A 41 11.93 4.85 -9.64
C GLN A 41 12.50 6.09 -8.94
N LYS A 42 13.10 7.03 -9.68
CA LYS A 42 13.71 8.24 -9.13
C LYS A 42 12.63 9.24 -8.71
N LEU A 43 12.76 9.84 -7.52
CA LEU A 43 11.80 10.84 -6.99
C LEU A 43 10.35 10.32 -6.97
N ASN A 44 10.16 9.03 -6.66
CA ASN A 44 8.86 8.38 -6.61
C ASN A 44 8.48 8.08 -5.16
N PRO A 45 7.53 8.83 -4.56
CA PRO A 45 7.18 8.67 -3.16
C PRO A 45 6.61 7.29 -2.83
N ILE A 46 5.95 6.62 -3.80
CA ILE A 46 5.41 5.27 -3.60
C ILE A 46 6.55 4.26 -3.52
N LYS A 47 7.54 4.34 -4.42
CA LYS A 47 8.74 3.50 -4.37
C LYS A 47 9.50 3.73 -3.06
N GLU A 48 9.68 4.98 -2.65
CA GLU A 48 10.45 5.27 -1.42
C GLU A 48 9.71 4.77 -0.17
N THR A 49 8.39 4.91 -0.14
CA THR A 49 7.55 4.32 0.92
C THR A 49 7.77 2.81 1.01
N LEU A 50 7.73 2.11 -0.13
CA LEU A 50 7.81 0.64 -0.18
C LEU A 50 9.24 0.08 -0.18
N ALA A 51 10.27 0.92 -0.19
CA ALA A 51 11.68 0.50 -0.18
C ALA A 51 12.05 -0.50 0.94
N PRO A 52 11.48 -0.43 2.18
CA PRO A 52 11.79 -1.40 3.23
C PRO A 52 11.36 -2.85 2.93
N ILE A 53 10.46 -3.06 1.97
CA ILE A 53 9.93 -4.38 1.59
C ILE A 53 10.36 -4.83 0.18
N PHE A 54 11.07 -3.99 -0.57
CA PHE A 54 11.68 -4.36 -1.85
C PHE A 54 13.07 -4.97 -1.65
N ALA A 55 13.41 -5.97 -2.47
CA ALA A 55 14.79 -6.46 -2.54
C ALA A 55 15.72 -5.41 -3.19
N PRO A 56 17.02 -5.36 -2.84
CA PRO A 56 17.72 -6.18 -1.84
C PRO A 56 17.67 -5.62 -0.41
N THR A 57 17.06 -4.45 -0.18
CA THR A 57 17.03 -3.72 1.11
C THR A 57 16.08 -4.31 2.16
N TRP A 58 15.37 -5.38 1.80
CA TRP A 58 14.37 -6.02 2.63
C TRP A 58 14.99 -6.80 3.81
N ASP A 59 14.85 -6.23 5.00
CA ASP A 59 15.12 -6.94 6.25
C ASP A 59 13.90 -7.77 6.66
N LYS A 60 13.90 -9.04 6.25
CA LYS A 60 12.80 -9.98 6.51
C LYS A 60 12.57 -10.24 8.00
N LYS A 61 13.56 -10.02 8.86
CA LYS A 61 13.44 -10.26 10.30
C LYS A 61 12.84 -9.06 11.01
N GLN A 62 13.10 -7.85 10.53
CA GLN A 62 12.64 -6.61 11.18
C GLN A 62 11.34 -6.04 10.60
N VAL A 63 11.03 -6.27 9.32
CA VAL A 63 9.85 -5.67 8.67
C VAL A 63 8.81 -6.72 8.33
N ALA A 64 7.63 -6.63 8.94
CA ALA A 64 6.45 -7.40 8.59
C ALA A 64 5.61 -6.62 7.57
N PHE A 65 4.92 -7.31 6.66
CA PHE A 65 3.97 -6.65 5.77
C PHE A 65 2.89 -7.58 5.27
N ALA A 66 1.77 -7.01 4.88
CA ALA A 66 0.70 -7.65 4.11
C ALA A 66 0.28 -6.75 2.95
N ALA A 67 0.39 -7.25 1.72
CA ALA A 67 -0.17 -6.62 0.53
C ALA A 67 -1.53 -7.28 0.21
N TYR A 68 -2.55 -6.44 -0.01
CA TYR A 68 -3.89 -6.86 -0.38
C TYR A 68 -4.37 -6.19 -1.66
N ASN A 69 -5.11 -6.93 -2.48
CA ASN A 69 -5.71 -6.43 -3.71
C ASN A 69 -6.83 -7.40 -4.14
N ASP A 70 -8.04 -6.91 -4.43
CA ASP A 70 -9.11 -7.73 -4.99
C ASP A 70 -8.90 -8.07 -6.48
N GLN A 71 -8.04 -7.30 -7.17
CA GLN A 71 -7.64 -7.52 -8.55
C GLN A 71 -6.15 -7.87 -8.60
N LEU A 72 -5.84 -9.13 -8.32
CA LEU A 72 -4.48 -9.62 -8.13
C LEU A 72 -3.58 -9.49 -9.37
N PRO A 73 -2.25 -9.34 -9.20
CA PRO A 73 -1.30 -9.57 -10.28
C PRO A 73 -1.41 -11.00 -10.84
N GLU A 74 -1.11 -11.20 -12.12
CA GLU A 74 -1.42 -12.45 -12.86
C GLU A 74 -0.81 -13.71 -12.25
N LYS A 75 0.36 -13.60 -11.62
CA LYS A 75 1.02 -14.73 -10.95
C LYS A 75 0.34 -15.21 -9.66
N TYR A 76 -0.67 -14.50 -9.18
CA TYR A 76 -1.41 -14.88 -7.96
C TYR A 76 -2.83 -15.30 -8.32
N ASN A 77 -3.25 -16.42 -7.73
CA ASN A 77 -4.61 -16.93 -7.79
C ASN A 77 -5.36 -16.55 -6.50
N GLY A 78 -6.67 -16.30 -6.60
CA GLY A 78 -7.48 -16.00 -5.43
C GLY A 78 -8.92 -15.62 -5.78
N THR A 79 -9.79 -15.68 -4.78
CA THR A 79 -11.19 -15.27 -4.87
C THR A 79 -11.34 -13.77 -4.65
N ARG A 80 -12.51 -13.22 -5.01
CA ARG A 80 -12.89 -11.84 -4.71
C ARG A 80 -13.09 -11.68 -3.21
N GLY A 81 -12.14 -11.02 -2.53
CA GLY A 81 -12.35 -10.45 -1.19
C GLY A 81 -13.10 -9.13 -1.26
N GLY A 82 -13.09 -8.35 -0.18
CA GLY A 82 -13.61 -6.98 -0.24
C GLY A 82 -12.85 -6.13 -1.26
N HIS A 83 -13.56 -5.19 -1.88
CA HIS A 83 -13.06 -4.30 -2.92
C HIS A 83 -12.09 -3.24 -2.35
N SER A 84 -10.92 -3.71 -1.91
CA SER A 84 -9.91 -2.91 -1.23
C SER A 84 -8.52 -3.31 -1.68
N LYS A 85 -7.60 -2.34 -1.72
CA LYS A 85 -6.23 -2.54 -2.20
C LYS A 85 -5.25 -1.68 -1.40
N GLY A 86 -4.09 -2.24 -1.08
CA GLY A 86 -3.08 -1.54 -0.32
C GLY A 86 -2.01 -2.44 0.27
N ILE A 87 -1.17 -1.82 1.09
CA ILE A 87 -0.07 -2.44 1.80
C ILE A 87 -0.11 -1.94 3.25
N LEU A 88 -0.12 -2.87 4.20
CA LEU A 88 0.15 -2.59 5.61
C LEU A 88 1.54 -3.15 5.92
N MET A 89 2.47 -2.32 6.38
CA MET A 89 3.78 -2.76 6.82
C MET A 89 4.15 -2.16 8.17
N ALA A 90 4.94 -2.90 8.93
CA ALA A 90 5.36 -2.50 10.26
C ALA A 90 6.79 -2.99 10.51
N GLY A 91 7.58 -2.18 11.20
CA GLY A 91 8.93 -2.50 11.61
C GLY A 91 9.10 -2.40 13.12
N GLN A 92 10.13 -3.07 13.64
CA GLN A 92 10.59 -2.96 15.03
C GLN A 92 12.05 -2.47 15.07
N ASN A 93 12.56 -2.15 16.26
CA ASN A 93 13.93 -1.71 16.54
C ASN A 93 14.25 -0.42 15.76
N GLY A 94 15.34 -0.39 14.99
CA GLY A 94 15.73 0.78 14.18
C GLY A 94 14.72 1.16 13.07
N ARG A 95 13.65 0.37 12.88
CA ARG A 95 12.56 0.63 11.93
C ARG A 95 11.20 0.72 12.63
N GLN A 96 11.17 1.08 13.91
CA GLN A 96 9.94 1.09 14.71
C GLN A 96 8.88 2.02 14.11
N GLY A 97 7.72 1.44 13.79
CA GLY A 97 6.58 2.18 13.25
C GLY A 97 5.71 1.29 12.37
N ALA A 98 4.61 1.86 11.91
CA ALA A 98 3.72 1.25 10.94
C ALA A 98 3.43 2.22 9.80
N VAL A 99 3.21 1.67 8.60
CA VAL A 99 2.79 2.40 7.42
C VAL A 99 1.59 1.67 6.82
N TRP A 100 0.53 2.43 6.59
CA TRP A 100 -0.63 1.94 5.85
C TRP A 100 -0.79 2.73 4.56
N LEU A 101 -0.54 2.06 3.44
CA LEU A 101 -0.69 2.60 2.10
C LEU A 101 -1.96 2.03 1.47
N GLN A 102 -2.98 2.85 1.29
CA GLN A 102 -4.19 2.49 0.56
C GLN A 102 -4.11 3.04 -0.87
N HIS A 103 -4.60 2.29 -1.85
CA HIS A 103 -4.62 2.74 -3.24
C HIS A 103 -5.79 2.16 -4.06
N SER A 104 -5.99 2.69 -5.27
CA SER A 104 -6.99 2.20 -6.21
C SER A 104 -6.43 1.30 -7.33
N VAL A 105 -5.10 1.09 -7.37
CA VAL A 105 -4.40 0.44 -8.48
C VAL A 105 -4.59 -1.08 -8.53
N PRO A 106 -5.25 -1.64 -9.56
CA PRO A 106 -5.32 -3.09 -9.78
C PRO A 106 -3.94 -3.66 -10.06
N ARG A 107 -3.69 -4.92 -9.66
CA ARG A 107 -2.44 -5.66 -9.93
C ARG A 107 -1.16 -5.06 -9.33
N PHE A 108 -1.28 -4.11 -8.42
CA PHE A 108 -0.16 -3.52 -7.68
C PHE A 108 -0.18 -4.01 -6.23
N VAL A 109 0.95 -4.31 -5.59
CA VAL A 109 2.31 -4.52 -6.16
C VAL A 109 2.45 -5.88 -6.83
N GLU A 110 3.20 -5.96 -7.91
CA GLU A 110 3.37 -7.21 -8.67
C GLU A 110 4.38 -8.16 -7.98
N ASP A 111 5.65 -7.78 -7.89
CA ASP A 111 6.68 -8.61 -7.26
C ASP A 111 7.62 -7.80 -6.38
N LEU A 112 7.49 -7.98 -5.07
CA LEU A 112 8.37 -7.31 -4.11
C LEU A 112 9.84 -7.75 -4.23
N LYS A 113 10.13 -8.91 -4.82
CA LYS A 113 11.50 -9.37 -5.09
C LYS A 113 12.11 -8.74 -6.34
N ALA A 114 11.29 -8.30 -7.30
CA ALA A 114 11.75 -7.67 -8.53
C ALA A 114 11.94 -6.14 -8.37
N GLY A 115 11.58 -5.59 -7.20
CA GLY A 115 11.63 -4.17 -6.93
C GLY A 115 10.35 -3.44 -7.37
N TYR A 116 10.43 -2.12 -7.46
CA TYR A 116 9.27 -1.30 -7.78
C TYR A 116 8.91 -1.42 -9.27
N THR A 117 7.68 -1.88 -9.53
CA THR A 117 7.03 -1.84 -10.83
C THR A 117 5.62 -1.30 -10.69
N TYR A 118 5.16 -0.58 -11.72
CA TYR A 118 3.79 -0.07 -11.80
C TYR A 118 3.07 -0.72 -12.99
N PRO A 119 1.84 -1.23 -12.80
CA PRO A 119 1.14 -1.97 -13.86
C PRO A 119 0.81 -1.05 -15.05
N LYS A 120 1.06 -1.54 -16.27
CA LYS A 120 0.75 -0.82 -17.51
C LYS A 120 -0.74 -0.50 -17.65
N SER A 121 -1.62 -1.37 -17.14
CA SER A 121 -3.08 -1.16 -17.12
C SER A 121 -3.49 0.06 -16.28
N GLY A 122 -2.65 0.53 -15.37
CA GLY A 122 -2.91 1.72 -14.56
C GLY A 122 -2.76 3.04 -15.34
N ARG A 123 -2.30 3.03 -16.60
CA ARG A 123 -1.93 4.24 -17.34
C ARG A 123 -3.11 5.14 -17.70
N GLU A 124 -4.23 4.56 -18.10
CA GLU A 124 -5.33 5.33 -18.68
C GLU A 124 -6.08 6.16 -17.61
N ASN A 125 -6.34 5.57 -16.44
CA ASN A 125 -7.19 6.19 -15.41
C ASN A 125 -6.39 6.91 -14.32
N GLY A 126 -7.03 7.89 -13.67
CA GLY A 126 -6.51 8.49 -12.45
C GLY A 126 -6.45 7.44 -11.33
N GLN A 127 -5.44 7.54 -10.47
CA GLN A 127 -5.22 6.61 -9.37
C GLN A 127 -4.85 7.35 -8.10
N LEU A 128 -5.47 6.97 -6.98
CA LEU A 128 -5.23 7.55 -5.67
C LEU A 128 -4.29 6.65 -4.87
N PHE A 129 -3.40 7.30 -4.12
CA PHE A 129 -2.59 6.70 -3.08
C PHE A 129 -2.72 7.55 -1.82
N LEU A 130 -3.00 6.92 -0.69
CA LEU A 130 -3.03 7.53 0.63
C LEU A 130 -2.07 6.77 1.52
N CYS A 131 -1.10 7.46 2.10
CA CYS A 131 -0.10 6.88 2.98
C CYS A 131 -0.22 7.47 4.37
N LEU A 132 -0.38 6.61 5.38
CA LEU A 132 -0.41 6.99 6.79
C LEU A 132 0.81 6.42 7.49
N SER A 133 1.59 7.30 8.13
CA SER A 133 2.63 6.93 9.09
C SER A 133 2.00 6.83 10.47
N LEU A 134 2.12 5.67 11.10
CA LEU A 134 1.44 5.35 12.34
C LEU A 134 2.45 4.83 13.39
N PRO A 135 2.18 5.06 14.69
CA PRO A 135 2.87 4.32 15.75
C PRO A 135 2.69 2.82 15.57
N LEU A 136 3.72 2.04 15.92
CA LEU A 136 3.69 0.58 15.76
C LEU A 136 2.49 -0.07 16.50
N ILE A 137 2.07 0.51 17.64
CA ILE A 137 0.94 -0.01 18.42
C ILE A 137 -0.39 0.02 17.65
N SER A 138 -0.56 0.92 16.68
CA SER A 138 -1.79 1.05 15.89
C SER A 138 -1.92 -0.03 14.80
N VAL A 139 -0.88 -0.84 14.55
CA VAL A 139 -0.89 -1.86 13.50
C VAL A 139 -2.00 -2.89 13.68
N ASP A 140 -2.33 -3.23 14.93
CA ASP A 140 -3.33 -4.26 15.23
C ASP A 140 -4.75 -3.76 14.92
N THR A 141 -5.02 -2.48 15.19
CA THR A 141 -6.27 -1.81 14.84
C THR A 141 -6.48 -1.76 13.33
N VAL A 142 -5.43 -1.38 12.56
CA VAL A 142 -5.51 -1.40 11.10
C VAL A 142 -5.70 -2.82 10.58
N ALA A 143 -5.01 -3.81 11.15
CA ALA A 143 -5.17 -5.21 10.75
C ALA A 143 -6.58 -5.76 11.05
N GLN A 144 -7.19 -5.34 12.14
CA GLN A 144 -8.59 -5.66 12.44
C GLN A 144 -9.52 -5.04 11.40
N HIS A 145 -9.30 -3.78 11.01
CA HIS A 145 -10.02 -3.15 9.91
C HIS A 145 -9.91 -3.93 8.59
N LEU A 146 -8.72 -4.40 8.23
CA LEU A 146 -8.53 -5.23 7.04
C LEU A 146 -9.29 -6.57 7.12
N GLN A 147 -9.41 -7.16 8.31
CA GLN A 147 -10.24 -8.35 8.50
C GLN A 147 -11.73 -8.06 8.30
N VAL A 148 -12.24 -6.95 8.85
CA VAL A 148 -13.63 -6.49 8.68
C VAL A 148 -13.95 -6.28 7.19
N GLN A 149 -13.01 -5.68 6.45
CA GLN A 149 -13.15 -5.48 5.01
C GLN A 149 -13.02 -6.78 4.19
N ALA A 150 -12.68 -7.92 4.81
CA ALA A 150 -12.30 -9.14 4.11
C ALA A 150 -11.24 -8.87 3.02
N ALA A 151 -10.23 -8.04 3.34
CA ALA A 151 -9.19 -7.64 2.40
C ALA A 151 -8.45 -8.86 1.84
N ASN A 152 -8.26 -8.93 0.53
CA ASN A 152 -7.66 -10.10 -0.11
C ASN A 152 -6.12 -10.07 -0.07
N ILE A 153 -5.53 -10.62 0.99
CA ILE A 153 -4.07 -10.64 1.21
C ILE A 153 -3.39 -11.69 0.32
N TYR A 154 -2.45 -11.27 -0.52
CA TYR A 154 -1.80 -12.14 -1.50
C TYR A 154 -0.28 -12.28 -1.30
N GLN A 155 0.40 -11.25 -0.79
CA GLN A 155 1.81 -11.30 -0.39
C GLN A 155 1.99 -10.89 1.07
N THR A 156 2.87 -11.58 1.79
CA THR A 156 3.09 -11.35 3.23
C THR A 156 4.53 -11.63 3.64
N ASN A 157 4.97 -10.95 4.70
CA ASN A 157 6.10 -11.37 5.52
C ASN A 157 5.72 -11.36 7.00
N ALA A 158 5.97 -12.49 7.68
CA ALA A 158 5.49 -12.72 9.04
C ALA A 158 6.64 -13.08 9.99
N PRO A 159 7.55 -12.14 10.33
CA PRO A 159 8.59 -12.36 11.32
C PRO A 159 7.99 -12.60 12.72
N ASP A 160 8.70 -13.35 13.56
CA ASP A 160 8.17 -13.83 14.84
C ASP A 160 7.71 -12.74 15.81
N TRP A 161 8.35 -11.58 15.79
CA TRP A 161 7.96 -10.46 16.66
C TRP A 161 6.53 -9.99 16.39
N ALA A 162 6.02 -10.17 15.17
CA ALA A 162 4.68 -9.76 14.80
C ALA A 162 3.59 -10.58 15.52
N LYS A 163 3.94 -11.73 16.11
CA LYS A 163 3.04 -12.52 16.98
C LYS A 163 2.48 -11.72 18.16
N LYS A 164 3.18 -10.66 18.59
CA LYS A 164 2.71 -9.75 19.65
C LYS A 164 1.41 -9.03 19.28
N TYR A 165 1.14 -8.83 17.99
CA TYR A 165 -0.03 -8.13 17.47
C TYR A 165 -0.99 -9.15 16.89
N GLN A 166 -2.05 -9.50 17.64
CA GLN A 166 -2.87 -10.67 17.35
C GLN A 166 -3.61 -10.57 16.01
N HIS A 167 -4.24 -9.43 15.74
CA HIS A 167 -4.97 -9.20 14.48
C HIS A 167 -4.01 -9.07 13.30
N PHE A 168 -2.88 -8.41 13.49
CA PHE A 168 -1.86 -8.30 12.47
C PHE A 168 -1.25 -9.66 12.12
N TRP A 169 -0.91 -10.47 13.12
CA TRP A 169 -0.44 -11.85 12.91
C TRP A 169 -1.46 -12.70 12.14
N ARG A 170 -2.75 -12.59 12.45
CA ARG A 170 -3.83 -13.26 11.72
C ARG A 170 -3.87 -12.85 10.25
N VAL A 171 -3.81 -11.54 9.96
CA VAL A 171 -3.73 -11.00 8.59
C VAL A 171 -2.50 -11.53 7.85
N LEU A 172 -1.33 -11.51 8.49
CA LEU A 172 -0.06 -12.01 7.93
C LEU A 172 -0.10 -13.51 7.64
N LYS A 173 -0.88 -14.29 8.40
CA LYS A 173 -1.11 -15.73 8.18
C LYS A 173 -2.34 -16.01 7.32
N LYS A 174 -3.00 -14.98 6.77
CA LYS A 174 -4.23 -15.09 5.97
C LYS A 174 -5.35 -15.85 6.70
N ASN A 175 -5.39 -15.74 8.03
CA ASN A 175 -6.36 -16.40 8.90
C ASN A 175 -7.41 -15.39 9.37
N TYR A 176 -8.49 -15.23 8.59
CA TYR A 176 -9.54 -14.23 8.85
C TYR A 176 -10.55 -14.72 9.88
N THR A 177 -10.86 -13.89 10.86
CA THR A 177 -11.98 -14.13 11.77
C THR A 177 -13.29 -13.60 11.17
N ARG A 178 -14.33 -14.45 11.12
CA ARG A 178 -15.66 -14.12 10.57
C ARG A 178 -16.77 -14.20 11.63
N GLY A 179 -16.45 -13.92 12.89
CA GLY A 179 -17.43 -13.93 13.98
C GLY A 179 -17.88 -12.53 14.35
N GLU A 180 -19.18 -12.34 14.61
CA GLU A 180 -19.79 -11.04 14.99
C GLU A 180 -19.08 -10.35 16.16
N LYS A 181 -18.58 -11.13 17.14
CA LYS A 181 -17.84 -10.60 18.30
C LYS A 181 -16.52 -9.89 17.96
N GLY A 182 -15.98 -10.09 16.75
CA GLY A 182 -14.74 -9.46 16.26
C GLY A 182 -14.97 -8.19 15.42
N LEU A 183 -16.22 -7.86 15.09
CA LEU A 183 -16.59 -6.67 14.32
C LEU A 183 -16.86 -5.50 15.27
N LYS A 184 -15.86 -5.07 16.05
CA LYS A 184 -15.95 -3.87 16.88
C LYS A 184 -15.47 -2.65 16.09
N ILE A 185 -16.11 -1.50 16.31
CA ILE A 185 -15.66 -0.21 15.77
C ILE A 185 -14.51 0.27 16.66
N ASP A 186 -13.30 0.28 16.13
CA ASP A 186 -12.13 0.81 16.81
C ASP A 186 -11.78 2.21 16.31
N ILE A 187 -11.42 3.10 17.23
CA ILE A 187 -10.97 4.45 16.94
C ILE A 187 -9.45 4.43 16.93
N LEU A 188 -8.84 4.83 15.81
CA LEU A 188 -7.40 5.14 15.77
C LEU A 188 -7.17 6.37 16.67
N ARG A 189 -6.56 6.14 17.83
CA ARG A 189 -6.16 7.20 18.78
C ARG A 189 -4.67 7.49 18.67
#